data_AF-A0A645IY52-F1
#
_entry.id   AF-A0A645IY52-F1
#
_cell.length_a   1.000
_cell.length_b   1.000
_cell.length_c   1.000
_cell.angle_alpha   90.00
_cell.angle_beta   90.00
_cell.angle_gamma   90.00
#
_symmetry.space_group_name_H-M   'P 1'
#
loop_
_entity.id
_entity.type
_entity.pdbx_description
1 polymer ?
#
loop_
_entity_poly.entity_id
_entity_poly.type
_entity_poly.pdbx_seq_one_letter_code
_entity_poly.pdbx_strand_id
1 'polypeptide(L)'
;MQGVLAQQPAQKIALIELPCVFPLPMASISKILAGKSATLWTVEGNVTGQLAELLRREAVPVKQALLRYDGRPFYIEDILAWLSGQNINEQYKVMEYGNNA
;
A
#
# COMPACT_ATOMS: atom_id res chain seq x y z
N MET A 1 -19.93 11.65 -11.81
CA MET A 1 -18.79 10.99 -11.12
C MET A 1 -17.87 10.27 -12.12
N GLN A 2 -17.50 10.92 -13.23
CA GLN A 2 -16.69 10.31 -14.32
C GLN A 2 -15.48 11.19 -14.73
N GLY A 3 -15.26 12.34 -14.07
CA GLY A 3 -14.29 13.35 -14.52
C GLY A 3 -12.91 13.34 -13.86
N VAL A 4 -12.71 12.59 -12.76
CA VAL A 4 -11.45 12.67 -11.96
C VAL A 4 -10.34 11.74 -12.48
N LEU A 5 -10.68 10.72 -13.27
CA LEU A 5 -9.73 9.66 -13.68
C LEU A 5 -9.02 9.91 -15.03
N ALA A 6 -9.33 10.98 -15.75
CA ALA A 6 -9.04 11.06 -17.19
C ALA A 6 -7.70 11.71 -17.59
N GLN A 7 -6.83 12.13 -16.66
CA GLN A 7 -5.68 12.97 -17.02
C GLN A 7 -4.31 12.56 -16.46
N GLN A 8 -4.14 11.32 -16.00
CA GLN A 8 -2.81 10.82 -15.63
C GLN A 8 -2.37 9.68 -16.55
N PRO A 9 -1.09 9.60 -16.95
CA PRO A 9 -0.57 8.43 -17.65
C PRO A 9 -0.92 7.19 -16.81
N ALA A 10 -1.47 6.16 -17.45
CA ALA A 10 -1.96 4.98 -16.76
C ALA A 10 -0.82 4.30 -15.97
N GLN A 11 -0.74 4.56 -14.66
CA GLN A 11 0.12 3.80 -13.78
C GLN A 11 -0.42 2.37 -13.74
N LYS A 12 0.46 1.39 -14.02
CA LYS A 12 0.11 -0.03 -13.91
C LYS A 12 0.14 -0.41 -12.43
N ILE A 13 -1.01 -0.31 -11.78
CA ILE A 13 -1.20 -0.67 -10.37
C ILE A 13 -1.98 -1.98 -10.30
N ALA A 14 -1.56 -2.87 -9.41
CA ALA A 14 -2.30 -4.06 -9.03
C ALA A 14 -2.72 -3.94 -7.56
N LEU A 15 -3.92 -4.43 -7.23
CA LEU A 15 -4.42 -4.50 -5.87
C LEU A 15 -4.36 -5.95 -5.37
N ILE A 16 -3.85 -6.14 -4.16
CA ILE A 16 -3.95 -7.40 -3.42
C ILE A 16 -4.73 -7.10 -2.15
N GLU A 17 -5.93 -7.61 -2.05
CA GLU A 17 -6.72 -7.59 -0.81
C GLU A 17 -6.47 -8.89 -0.04
N LEU A 18 -6.16 -8.78 1.25
CA LEU A 18 -5.98 -9.92 2.14
C LEU A 18 -7.25 -10.11 2.98
N PRO A 19 -8.15 -11.06 2.63
CA PRO A 19 -9.38 -11.29 3.39
C PRO A 19 -9.11 -11.83 4.80
N CYS A 20 -7.91 -12.37 5.02
CA CYS A 20 -7.44 -12.83 6.32
C CYS A 20 -5.97 -12.43 6.46
N VAL A 21 -5.64 -11.74 7.56
CA VAL A 21 -4.27 -11.29 7.85
C VAL A 21 -3.43 -12.43 8.43
N PHE A 22 -4.05 -13.31 9.23
CA PHE A 22 -3.36 -14.44 9.85
C PHE A 22 -4.25 -15.69 9.94
N PRO A 23 -3.76 -16.88 9.52
CA PRO A 23 -2.43 -17.16 8.99
C PRO A 23 -2.19 -16.46 7.64
N LEU A 24 -1.02 -15.85 7.48
CA LEU A 24 -0.70 -15.09 6.27
C LEU A 24 -0.53 -16.06 5.08
N PRO A 25 -1.24 -15.87 3.95
CA PRO A 25 -1.24 -16.82 2.84
C PRO A 25 0.01 -16.70 1.96
N MET A 26 1.19 -16.97 2.53
CA MET A 26 2.48 -16.74 1.89
C MET A 26 2.66 -17.47 0.56
N ALA A 27 2.14 -18.70 0.42
CA ALA A 27 2.20 -19.43 -0.85
C ALA A 27 1.51 -18.66 -1.99
N SER A 28 0.35 -18.04 -1.71
CA SER A 28 -0.39 -17.24 -2.68
C SER A 28 0.32 -15.92 -2.99
N ILE A 29 0.82 -15.24 -1.95
CA ILE A 29 1.55 -13.97 -2.09
C ILE A 29 2.82 -14.19 -2.95
N SER A 30 3.65 -15.19 -2.61
CA SER A 30 4.85 -15.51 -3.37
C SER A 30 4.55 -15.86 -4.83
N LYS A 31 3.47 -16.60 -5.09
CA LYS A 31 3.05 -16.93 -6.46
C LYS A 31 2.64 -15.68 -7.27
N ILE A 32 1.94 -14.73 -6.65
CA ILE A 32 1.53 -13.47 -7.29
C ILE A 32 2.76 -12.60 -7.59
N LEU A 33 3.71 -12.55 -6.66
CA LEU A 33 4.91 -11.71 -6.76
C LEU A 33 6.03 -12.31 -7.62
N ALA A 34 6.01 -13.62 -7.88
CA ALA A 34 7.04 -14.31 -8.64
C ALA A 34 7.28 -13.67 -10.01
N GLY A 35 8.54 -13.27 -10.27
CA GLY A 35 8.96 -12.65 -11.53
C GLY A 35 8.40 -11.25 -11.77
N LYS A 36 7.82 -10.59 -10.76
CA LYS A 36 7.33 -9.20 -10.87
C LYS A 36 8.37 -8.23 -10.31
N SER A 37 8.67 -7.20 -11.09
CA SER A 37 9.41 -6.03 -10.62
C SER A 37 8.43 -4.92 -10.28
N ALA A 38 7.73 -5.07 -9.16
CA ALA A 38 6.77 -4.10 -8.66
C ALA A 38 7.23 -3.55 -7.31
N THR A 39 7.10 -2.23 -7.13
CA THR A 39 7.20 -1.64 -5.80
C THR A 39 5.98 -2.05 -5.00
N LEU A 40 6.20 -2.57 -3.79
CA LEU A 40 5.11 -3.00 -2.91
C LEU A 40 4.83 -1.93 -1.86
N TRP A 41 3.55 -1.63 -1.71
CA TRP A 41 3.05 -0.72 -0.69
C TRP A 41 1.89 -1.34 0.07
N THR A 42 1.68 -0.90 1.31
CA THR A 42 0.46 -1.20 2.08
C THR A 42 -0.40 0.05 2.26
N VAL A 43 -1.70 -0.16 2.38
CA VAL A 43 -2.67 0.87 2.80
C VAL A 43 -3.40 0.28 4.00
N GLU A 44 -3.31 0.93 5.16
CA GLU A 44 -3.79 0.32 6.39
C GLU A 44 -4.31 1.34 7.40
N GLY A 45 -5.47 1.01 7.98
CA GLY A 45 -6.22 1.84 8.93
C GLY A 45 -5.66 1.77 10.36
N ASN A 46 -4.35 1.94 10.54
CA ASN A 46 -3.70 1.89 11.85
C ASN A 46 -2.53 2.89 11.95
N VAL A 47 -1.95 3.03 13.14
CA VAL A 47 -0.89 4.01 13.44
C VAL A 47 0.52 3.49 13.11
N THR A 48 0.71 2.17 13.18
CA THR A 48 2.04 1.56 13.31
C THR A 48 2.50 0.78 12.09
N GLY A 49 1.68 0.60 11.06
CA GLY A 49 2.06 -0.17 9.88
C GLY A 49 2.14 -1.68 10.13
N GLN A 50 1.22 -2.22 10.93
CA GLN A 50 1.28 -3.62 11.40
C GLN A 50 1.28 -4.64 10.26
N LEU A 51 0.55 -4.37 9.17
CA LEU A 51 0.53 -5.25 8.01
C LEU A 51 1.86 -5.22 7.28
N ALA A 52 2.44 -4.02 7.06
CA ALA A 52 3.76 -3.90 6.46
C ALA A 52 4.84 -4.60 7.31
N GLU A 53 4.80 -4.46 8.63
CA GLU A 53 5.73 -5.15 9.52
C GLU A 53 5.58 -6.68 9.45
N LEU A 54 4.35 -7.19 9.46
CA LEU A 54 4.08 -8.61 9.29
C LEU A 54 4.61 -9.13 7.95
N LEU A 55 4.31 -8.44 6.85
CA LEU A 55 4.78 -8.80 5.50
C LEU A 55 6.30 -8.81 5.41
N ARG A 56 6.96 -7.79 5.99
CA ARG A 56 8.43 -7.69 6.02
C ARG A 56 9.07 -8.81 6.84
N ARG A 57 8.44 -9.22 7.94
CA ARG A 57 8.90 -10.37 8.75
C ARG A 57 8.83 -11.68 7.95
N GLU A 58 7.87 -11.81 7.05
CA GLU A 58 7.72 -12.94 6.13
C GLU A 58 8.46 -12.73 4.79
N ALA A 59 9.49 -11.87 4.78
CA ALA A 59 10.37 -11.60 3.64
C ALA A 59 9.71 -10.96 2.39
N VAL A 60 8.57 -10.28 2.56
CA VAL A 60 7.97 -9.45 1.49
C VAL A 60 8.56 -8.04 1.56
N PRO A 61 9.19 -7.51 0.49
CA PRO A 61 9.91 -6.24 0.52
C PRO A 61 8.95 -5.04 0.37
N VAL A 62 8.12 -4.79 1.39
CA VAL A 62 7.26 -3.60 1.44
C VAL A 62 8.13 -2.35 1.55
N LYS A 63 7.96 -1.40 0.63
CA LYS A 63 8.73 -0.15 0.55
C LYS A 63 8.12 0.95 1.40
N GLN A 64 6.80 1.13 1.33
CA GLN A 64 6.10 2.19 2.07
C GLN A 64 4.72 1.70 2.53
N ALA A 65 4.22 2.30 3.61
CA ALA A 65 2.86 2.15 4.09
C ALA A 65 2.16 3.52 4.12
N LEU A 66 0.94 3.58 3.57
CA LEU A 66 0.03 4.71 3.76
C LEU A 66 -0.90 4.40 4.93
N LEU A 67 -0.77 5.19 5.99
CA LEU A 67 -1.46 4.99 7.25
C LEU A 67 -2.53 6.06 7.47
N ARG A 68 -3.65 5.66 8.06
CA ARG A 68 -4.70 6.56 8.56
C ARG A 68 -5.32 5.98 9.82
N TYR A 69 -5.57 6.80 10.84
CA TYR A 69 -6.04 6.34 12.15
C TYR A 69 -7.00 7.31 12.87
N ASP A 70 -7.60 8.24 12.14
CA ASP A 70 -8.55 9.25 12.65
C ASP A 70 -10.02 8.76 12.63
N GLY A 71 -10.27 7.49 12.33
CA GLY A 71 -11.60 6.87 12.24
C GLY A 71 -12.37 7.17 10.95
N ARG A 72 -11.79 7.91 10.01
CA ARG A 72 -12.38 8.21 8.70
C ARG A 72 -11.90 7.22 7.63
N PRO A 73 -12.67 7.00 6.55
CA PRO A 73 -12.25 6.14 5.44
C PRO A 73 -11.08 6.76 4.66
N PHE A 74 -10.36 5.95 3.89
CA PHE A 74 -9.45 6.47 2.87
C PHE A 74 -10.25 7.14 1.75
N TYR A 75 -9.83 8.33 1.33
CA TYR A 75 -10.40 9.02 0.18
C TYR A 75 -9.56 8.74 -1.06
N ILE A 76 -10.23 8.56 -2.20
CA ILE A 76 -9.57 8.16 -3.45
C ILE A 76 -8.62 9.24 -3.93
N GLU A 77 -8.96 10.51 -3.73
CA GLU A 77 -8.17 11.67 -4.10
C GLU A 77 -6.82 11.69 -3.39
N ASP A 78 -6.80 11.35 -2.10
CA ASP A 78 -5.57 11.30 -1.30
C ASP A 78 -4.68 10.12 -1.70
N ILE A 79 -5.28 8.95 -1.98
CA ILE A 79 -4.54 7.78 -2.48
C ILE A 79 -3.90 8.11 -3.83
N LEU A 80 -4.64 8.75 -4.74
CA LEU A 80 -4.12 9.16 -6.04
C LEU A 80 -3.00 10.21 -5.91
N ALA A 81 -3.16 11.19 -5.03
CA ALA A 81 -2.12 12.18 -4.72
C ALA A 81 -0.84 11.49 -4.24
N TRP A 82 -0.96 10.55 -3.28
CA TRP A 82 0.15 9.77 -2.77
C TRP A 82 0.88 8.97 -3.87
N LEU A 83 0.13 8.23 -4.69
CA LEU A 83 0.68 7.44 -5.81
C LEU A 83 1.33 8.31 -6.89
N SER A 84 0.91 9.58 -6.98
CA SER A 84 1.48 10.58 -7.90
C SER A 84 2.71 11.30 -7.32
N GLY A 85 3.08 11.04 -6.06
CA GLY A 85 4.13 11.77 -5.34
C GLY A 85 3.75 13.22 -5.00
N GLN A 86 2.46 13.54 -4.98
CA GLN A 86 1.94 14.84 -4.59
C GLN A 86 1.81 14.93 -3.05
N ASN A 87 1.65 16.15 -2.54
CA ASN A 87 1.36 16.34 -1.12
C ASN A 87 0.00 15.73 -0.77
N ILE A 88 -0.01 15.01 0.35
CA ILE A 88 -1.21 14.36 0.89
C ILE A 88 -1.72 15.15 2.10
N ASN A 89 -2.99 14.93 2.44
CA ASN A 89 -3.59 15.50 3.64
C ASN A 89 -2.80 15.07 4.90
N GLU A 90 -2.61 16.01 5.84
CA GLU A 90 -1.88 15.83 7.11
C GLU A 90 -2.44 14.72 8.00
N GLN A 91 -3.68 14.29 7.76
CA GLN A 91 -4.32 13.16 8.45
C GLN A 91 -3.72 11.80 8.08
N TYR A 92 -2.96 11.73 6.99
CA TYR A 92 -2.26 10.53 6.57
C TYR A 92 -0.81 10.57 7.01
N LYS A 93 -0.29 9.40 7.35
CA LYS A 93 1.13 9.20 7.64
C LYS A 93 1.71 8.23 6.62
N VAL A 94 2.76 8.66 5.92
CA VAL A 94 3.56 7.76 5.09
C VAL A 94 4.70 7.23 5.93
N MET A 95 4.82 5.92 6.04
CA MET A 95 6.02 5.29 6.58
C MET A 95 6.84 4.70 5.47
N GLU A 96 8.13 4.98 5.47
CA GLU A 96 9.08 4.38 4.55
C GLU A 96 9.88 3.31 5.25
N TYR A 97 10.13 2.23 4.54
CA TYR A 97 10.97 1.17 5.03
C TYR A 97 12.18 1.00 4.11
N GLY A 98 13.37 1.00 4.71
CA GLY A 98 14.61 0.75 3.98
C GLY A 98 14.62 -0.65 3.36
N ASN A 99 15.46 -0.81 2.34
CA ASN A 99 15.88 -2.14 1.90
C ASN A 99 16.60 -2.79 3.07
N ASN A 100 15.95 -3.75 3.72
CA ASN A 100 16.69 -4.68 4.57
C ASN A 100 17.57 -5.48 3.61
N ALA A 101 18.88 -5.23 3.65
CA ALA A 101 19.89 -6.06 3.01
C ALA A 101 19.86 -7.48 3.61
#